data_AF-A0A7K4IDG0-F1
#
_entry.id   AF-A0A7K4IDG0-F1
#
_cell.length_a   1.000
_cell.length_b   1.000
_cell.length_c   1.000
_cell.angle_alpha   90.00
_cell.angle_beta   90.00
_cell.angle_gamma   90.00
#
_symmetry.space_group_name_H-M   'P 1'
#
loop_
_entity.id
_entity.type
_entity.pdbx_description
1 polymer ?
#
loop_
_entity_poly.entity_id
_entity_poly.type
_entity_poly.pdbx_seq_one_letter_code
_entity_poly.pdbx_strand_id
1 'polypeptide(L)'
;MTPQSSDDTDALLRRAIAFVHRLERQVTSINSHLRPTEDRLRAERFRASGELTISSGPAFVLAATAIQPNDPLGSVLSRVTGETRVMPNIVSVTDSRESKDTCQRLVKAIRAQAQDARDKRIAVYNLRWAYLVPFHEKKETVIVGKTFLKADRSYLDTLESKLRTLGVQVIYDRGTYGGGPLTYELCEEFRDNPNATVVELTLSHTLASSRETVLGILTALSSL
;
A
#
# COMPACT_ATOMS: atom_id res chain seq x y z
N MET A 1 -1.39 -35.81 -60.92
CA MET A 1 -2.10 -35.96 -59.64
C MET A 1 -1.56 -34.92 -58.68
N THR A 2 -2.49 -34.26 -57.99
CA THR A 2 -2.47 -32.91 -57.39
C THR A 2 -1.50 -32.69 -56.21
N PRO A 3 -0.62 -31.66 -56.28
CA PRO A 3 -0.10 -30.97 -55.09
C PRO A 3 -0.95 -29.70 -54.85
N GLN A 4 -2.27 -29.85 -54.70
CA GLN A 4 -3.16 -28.74 -54.36
C GLN A 4 -3.51 -28.69 -52.86
N SER A 5 -3.25 -29.76 -52.09
CA SER A 5 -3.67 -29.83 -50.69
C SER A 5 -2.72 -29.14 -49.70
N SER A 6 -1.45 -28.94 -50.04
CA SER A 6 -0.47 -28.32 -49.13
C SER A 6 -0.70 -26.81 -48.97
N ASP A 7 -0.92 -26.10 -50.08
CA ASP A 7 -1.09 -24.64 -50.09
C ASP A 7 -2.41 -24.20 -49.43
N ASP A 8 -3.48 -24.97 -49.60
CA ASP A 8 -4.77 -24.71 -48.94
C ASP A 8 -4.69 -24.93 -47.43
N THR A 9 -3.89 -25.91 -46.98
CA THR A 9 -3.68 -26.19 -45.56
C THR A 9 -2.88 -25.06 -44.89
N ASP A 10 -1.85 -24.54 -45.57
CA ASP A 10 -1.06 -23.39 -45.10
C ASP A 10 -1.88 -22.10 -45.07
N ALA A 11 -2.75 -21.87 -46.05
CA ALA A 11 -3.66 -20.73 -46.07
C ALA A 11 -4.68 -20.79 -44.91
N LEU A 12 -5.21 -21.98 -44.61
CA LEU A 12 -6.09 -22.23 -43.47
C LEU A 12 -5.37 -22.00 -42.13
N LEU A 13 -4.14 -22.49 -41.98
CA LEU A 13 -3.30 -22.28 -40.79
C LEU A 13 -3.01 -20.80 -40.57
N ARG A 14 -2.64 -20.05 -41.62
CA ARG A 14 -2.41 -18.60 -41.52
C ARG A 14 -3.66 -17.84 -41.11
N ARG A 15 -4.84 -18.22 -41.64
CA ARG A 15 -6.12 -17.64 -41.24
C ARG A 15 -6.48 -17.96 -39.79
N ALA A 16 -6.24 -19.19 -39.35
CA ALA A 16 -6.47 -19.61 -37.97
C ALA A 16 -5.56 -18.84 -37.00
N ILE A 17 -4.26 -18.70 -37.30
CA ILE A 17 -3.31 -17.93 -36.49
C ILE A 17 -3.71 -16.45 -36.41
N ALA A 18 -4.07 -15.85 -37.54
CA ALA A 18 -4.52 -14.45 -37.58
C ALA A 18 -5.81 -14.22 -36.77
N PHE A 19 -6.70 -15.21 -36.75
CA PHE A 19 -7.91 -15.19 -35.94
C PHE A 19 -7.60 -15.31 -34.45
N VAL A 20 -6.71 -16.24 -34.05
CA VAL A 20 -6.26 -16.40 -32.66
C VAL A 20 -5.61 -15.12 -32.13
N HIS A 21 -4.71 -14.49 -32.88
CA HIS A 21 -4.12 -13.21 -32.46
C HIS A 21 -5.13 -12.05 -32.39
N ARG A 22 -6.23 -12.14 -33.14
CA ARG A 22 -7.32 -11.15 -33.04
C ARG A 22 -8.11 -11.37 -31.76
N LEU A 23 -8.42 -12.62 -31.42
CA LEU A 23 -9.05 -12.99 -30.15
C LEU A 23 -8.17 -12.61 -28.96
N GLU A 24 -6.88 -12.91 -29.00
CA GLU A 24 -5.92 -12.57 -27.95
C GLU A 24 -5.90 -11.06 -27.68
N ARG A 25 -5.87 -10.24 -28.74
CA ARG A 25 -5.95 -8.78 -28.63
C ARG A 25 -7.29 -8.31 -28.08
N GLN A 26 -8.40 -8.93 -28.49
CA GLN A 26 -9.72 -8.60 -27.95
C GLN A 26 -9.83 -8.95 -26.47
N VAL A 27 -9.37 -10.12 -26.04
CA VAL A 27 -9.34 -10.54 -24.63
C VAL A 27 -8.46 -9.61 -23.81
N THR A 28 -7.28 -9.24 -24.32
CA THR A 28 -6.38 -8.30 -23.66
C THR A 28 -7.03 -6.92 -23.52
N SER A 29 -7.69 -6.44 -24.57
CA SER A 29 -8.43 -5.18 -24.54
C SER A 29 -9.57 -5.23 -23.52
N ILE A 30 -10.41 -6.27 -23.54
CA ILE A 30 -11.51 -6.44 -22.58
C ILE A 30 -10.95 -6.46 -21.14
N ASN A 31 -9.90 -7.24 -20.88
CA ASN A 31 -9.26 -7.28 -19.57
C ASN A 31 -8.74 -5.91 -19.12
N SER A 32 -8.15 -5.13 -20.04
CA SER A 32 -7.68 -3.78 -19.72
C SER A 32 -8.81 -2.80 -19.35
N HIS A 33 -10.03 -2.99 -19.89
CA HIS A 33 -11.19 -2.17 -19.56
C HIS A 33 -11.93 -2.65 -18.30
N LEU A 34 -11.91 -3.96 -18.02
CA LEU A 34 -12.57 -4.53 -16.85
C LEU A 34 -11.77 -4.30 -15.56
N ARG A 35 -10.43 -4.30 -15.64
CA ARG A 35 -9.56 -4.17 -14.47
C ARG A 35 -9.82 -2.93 -13.61
N PRO A 36 -9.96 -1.71 -14.16
CA PRO A 36 -10.30 -0.52 -13.37
C PRO A 36 -11.66 -0.63 -12.68
N THR A 37 -12.64 -1.27 -13.34
CA THR A 37 -13.98 -1.47 -12.77
C THR A 37 -13.94 -2.46 -11.60
N GLU A 38 -13.19 -3.55 -11.74
CA GLU A 38 -12.98 -4.52 -10.67
C GLU A 38 -12.28 -3.88 -9.46
N ASP A 39 -11.22 -3.11 -9.71
CA ASP A 39 -10.44 -2.43 -8.68
C ASP A 39 -11.31 -1.41 -7.91
N ARG A 40 -12.18 -0.67 -8.62
CA ARG A 40 -13.14 0.26 -8.00
C ARG A 40 -14.17 -0.46 -7.12
N LEU A 41 -14.80 -1.51 -7.64
CA LEU A 41 -15.79 -2.30 -6.88
C LEU A 41 -15.18 -2.92 -5.62
N ARG A 42 -13.92 -3.36 -5.68
CA ARG A 42 -13.20 -3.84 -4.49
C ARG A 42 -12.98 -2.72 -3.49
N ALA A 43 -12.51 -1.55 -3.92
CA ALA A 43 -12.34 -0.40 -3.02
C ALA A 43 -13.67 -0.01 -2.33
N GLU A 44 -14.79 -0.04 -3.07
CA GLU A 44 -16.13 0.17 -2.50
C GLU A 44 -16.50 -0.89 -1.45
N ARG A 45 -16.19 -2.17 -1.69
CA ARG A 45 -16.40 -3.24 -0.71
C ARG A 45 -15.57 -3.05 0.56
N PHE A 46 -14.32 -2.62 0.43
CA PHE A 46 -13.44 -2.29 1.57
C PHE A 46 -13.96 -1.11 2.39
N ARG A 47 -14.54 -0.10 1.73
CA ARG A 47 -15.23 1.00 2.43
C ARG A 47 -16.45 0.47 3.18
N ALA A 48 -17.24 -0.38 2.55
CA ALA A 48 -18.46 -0.94 3.14
C ALA A 48 -18.20 -1.87 4.34
N SER A 49 -17.05 -2.56 4.38
CA SER A 49 -16.64 -3.39 5.52
C SER A 49 -16.05 -2.59 6.69
N GLY A 50 -15.82 -1.28 6.52
CA GLY A 50 -15.11 -0.46 7.51
C GLY A 50 -13.59 -0.66 7.52
N GLU A 51 -13.04 -1.49 6.62
CA GLU A 51 -11.60 -1.74 6.48
C GLU A 51 -10.87 -0.57 5.82
N LEU A 52 -11.57 0.31 5.11
CA LEU A 52 -11.01 1.49 4.44
C LEU A 52 -11.77 2.74 4.86
N THR A 53 -11.10 3.62 5.62
CA THR A 53 -11.60 4.95 5.92
C THR A 53 -10.93 5.97 5.02
N ILE A 54 -11.75 6.75 4.32
CA ILE A 54 -11.28 7.69 3.31
C ILE A 54 -11.38 9.10 3.81
N SER A 55 -10.27 9.80 3.66
CA SER A 55 -10.14 11.22 3.85
C SER A 55 -9.81 11.88 2.51
N SER A 56 -9.81 13.20 2.46
CA SER A 56 -9.46 13.95 1.24
C SER A 56 -7.95 13.99 0.95
N GLY A 57 -7.12 13.30 1.74
CA GLY A 57 -5.67 13.36 1.66
C GLY A 57 -5.05 12.46 0.58
N PRO A 58 -3.84 12.78 0.07
CA PRO A 58 -3.10 11.95 -0.88
C PRO A 58 -2.28 10.82 -0.23
N ALA A 59 -2.24 10.79 1.11
CA ALA A 59 -1.51 9.79 1.88
C ALA A 59 -2.42 8.60 2.23
N PHE A 60 -1.86 7.40 2.21
CA PHE A 60 -2.47 6.16 2.63
C PHE A 60 -1.65 5.54 3.75
N VAL A 61 -2.29 5.20 4.86
CA VAL A 61 -1.70 4.49 5.99
C VAL A 61 -2.36 3.13 6.09
N LEU A 62 -1.55 2.09 5.93
CA LEU A 62 -1.96 0.70 6.00
C LEU A 62 -1.59 0.15 7.38
N ALA A 63 -2.52 -0.52 8.07
CA ALA A 63 -2.27 -1.16 9.34
C ALA A 63 -2.85 -2.58 9.34
N ALA A 64 -1.99 -3.57 9.06
CA ALA A 64 -2.42 -4.95 8.80
C ALA A 64 -2.89 -5.75 10.03
N THR A 65 -2.69 -5.21 11.24
CA THR A 65 -3.09 -5.85 12.50
C THR A 65 -4.20 -5.08 13.23
N ALA A 66 -4.61 -3.93 12.69
CA ALA A 66 -5.41 -2.93 13.41
C ALA A 66 -6.84 -3.36 13.79
N ILE A 67 -7.30 -4.54 13.36
CA ILE A 67 -8.63 -5.07 13.68
C ILE A 67 -8.54 -6.22 14.72
N GLN A 68 -7.33 -6.65 15.11
CA GLN A 68 -7.16 -7.71 16.11
C GLN A 68 -7.49 -7.20 17.53
N PRO A 69 -8.17 -8.02 18.37
CA PRO A 69 -8.38 -7.68 19.77
C PRO A 69 -7.05 -7.44 20.49
N ASN A 70 -7.00 -6.39 21.30
CA ASN A 70 -5.80 -5.94 22.03
C ASN A 70 -4.63 -5.48 21.15
N ASP A 71 -4.85 -5.21 19.85
CA ASP A 71 -3.86 -4.52 19.04
C ASP A 71 -3.79 -3.05 19.51
N PRO A 72 -2.62 -2.57 20.00
CA PRO A 72 -2.47 -1.22 20.53
C PRO A 72 -2.73 -0.17 19.43
N LEU A 73 -2.19 -0.40 18.23
CA LEU A 73 -2.35 0.49 17.10
C LEU A 73 -3.81 0.50 16.63
N GLY A 74 -4.45 -0.67 16.53
CA GLY A 74 -5.85 -0.83 16.18
C GLY A 74 -6.81 -0.12 17.13
N SER A 75 -6.59 -0.28 18.43
CA SER A 75 -7.37 0.41 19.46
C SER A 75 -7.26 1.93 19.34
N VAL A 76 -6.07 2.44 19.03
CA VAL A 76 -5.87 3.87 18.83
C VAL A 76 -6.47 4.36 17.51
N LEU A 77 -6.22 3.66 16.39
CA LEU A 77 -6.72 4.01 15.06
C LEU A 77 -8.24 4.10 15.05
N SER A 78 -8.94 3.13 15.65
CA SER A 78 -10.41 3.15 15.75
C SER A 78 -10.97 4.37 16.48
N ARG A 79 -10.18 4.98 17.39
CA ARG A 79 -10.58 6.19 18.13
C ARG A 79 -10.27 7.47 17.36
N VAL A 80 -9.11 7.56 16.72
CA VAL A 80 -8.64 8.80 16.06
C VAL A 80 -9.18 8.98 14.64
N THR A 81 -9.73 7.92 14.06
CA THR A 81 -10.29 7.97 12.71
C THR A 81 -11.48 8.94 12.66
N GLY A 82 -11.40 9.95 11.78
CA GLY A 82 -12.45 10.95 11.60
C GLY A 82 -12.39 12.16 12.55
N GLU A 83 -11.41 12.23 13.46
CA GLU A 83 -11.31 13.34 14.42
C GLU A 83 -10.83 14.66 13.79
N THR A 84 -10.07 14.62 12.69
CA THR A 84 -9.52 15.84 12.06
C THR A 84 -9.75 15.88 10.56
N ARG A 85 -9.76 17.10 9.98
CA ARG A 85 -9.92 17.32 8.54
C ARG A 85 -8.66 16.95 7.72
N VAL A 86 -7.51 16.75 8.37
CA VAL A 86 -6.21 16.51 7.72
C VAL A 86 -5.68 15.14 8.17
N MET A 87 -6.44 14.09 7.85
CA MET A 87 -6.05 12.70 8.11
C MET A 87 -5.62 12.02 6.81
N PRO A 88 -4.76 10.99 6.88
CA PRO A 88 -4.49 10.15 5.73
C PRO A 88 -5.67 9.18 5.55
N ASN A 89 -5.76 8.58 4.36
CA ASN A 89 -6.66 7.45 4.17
C ASN A 89 -6.13 6.29 5.00
N ILE A 90 -6.95 5.74 5.90
CA ILE A 90 -6.54 4.65 6.78
C ILE A 90 -7.14 3.36 6.24
N VAL A 91 -6.29 2.36 6.04
CA VAL A 91 -6.71 1.02 5.62
C VAL A 91 -6.28 0.04 6.71
N SER A 92 -7.26 -0.55 7.36
CA SER A 92 -7.07 -1.52 8.44
C SER A 92 -7.52 -2.89 7.96
N VAL A 93 -6.73 -3.93 8.23
CA VAL A 93 -7.12 -5.32 7.95
C VAL A 93 -6.76 -6.23 9.12
N THR A 94 -7.28 -7.45 9.12
CA THR A 94 -7.03 -8.47 10.16
C THR A 94 -6.10 -9.56 9.64
N ASP A 95 -4.87 -9.22 9.23
CA ASP A 95 -3.90 -10.20 8.73
C ASP A 95 -2.46 -9.81 9.10
N SER A 96 -2.09 -10.17 10.33
CA SER A 96 -0.72 -9.98 10.86
C SER A 96 0.38 -10.65 10.05
N ARG A 97 0.05 -11.63 9.20
CA ARG A 97 1.03 -12.35 8.39
C ARG A 97 1.20 -11.74 7.01
N GLU A 98 0.39 -10.74 6.66
CA GLU A 98 0.41 -10.11 5.35
C GLU A 98 0.36 -11.19 4.25
N SER A 99 -0.65 -12.06 4.31
CA SER A 99 -0.79 -13.14 3.33
C SER A 99 -0.87 -12.56 1.93
N LYS A 100 -0.41 -13.34 0.93
CA LYS A 100 -0.36 -12.90 -0.46
C LYS A 100 -1.69 -12.33 -0.95
N ASP A 101 -2.81 -12.96 -0.58
CA ASP A 101 -4.14 -12.51 -0.99
C ASP A 101 -4.48 -11.15 -0.35
N THR A 102 -4.20 -10.96 0.94
CA THR A 102 -4.37 -9.67 1.63
C THR A 102 -3.51 -8.59 1.01
N CYS A 103 -2.23 -8.85 0.76
CA CYS A 103 -1.33 -7.89 0.12
C CYS A 103 -1.86 -7.46 -1.24
N GLN A 104 -2.22 -8.41 -2.10
CA GLN A 104 -2.78 -8.12 -3.42
C GLN A 104 -4.09 -7.33 -3.34
N ARG A 105 -4.96 -7.65 -2.38
CA ARG A 105 -6.20 -6.91 -2.16
C ARG A 105 -5.93 -5.46 -1.74
N LEU A 106 -5.02 -5.25 -0.79
CA LEU A 106 -4.64 -3.91 -0.31
C LEU A 106 -4.02 -3.09 -1.43
N VAL A 107 -3.03 -3.65 -2.12
CA VAL A 107 -2.35 -3.02 -3.25
C VAL A 107 -3.34 -2.57 -4.32
N LYS A 108 -4.28 -3.44 -4.72
CA LYS A 108 -5.34 -3.09 -5.68
C LYS A 108 -6.24 -1.97 -5.18
N ALA A 109 -6.65 -2.01 -3.90
CA ALA A 109 -7.49 -0.97 -3.32
C ALA A 109 -6.79 0.41 -3.32
N ILE A 110 -5.49 0.44 -2.97
CA ILE A 110 -4.69 1.67 -3.03
C ILE A 110 -4.51 2.14 -4.47
N ARG A 111 -4.18 1.24 -5.40
CA ARG A 111 -4.07 1.57 -6.83
C ARG A 111 -5.36 2.20 -7.35
N ALA A 112 -6.52 1.64 -7.03
CA ALA A 112 -7.82 2.17 -7.45
C ALA A 112 -8.00 3.63 -7.01
N GLN A 113 -7.67 3.94 -5.75
CA GLN A 113 -7.77 5.29 -5.21
C GLN A 113 -6.69 6.23 -5.78
N ALA A 114 -5.49 5.72 -5.99
CA ALA A 114 -4.39 6.46 -6.57
C ALA A 114 -4.63 6.83 -8.04
N GLN A 115 -5.36 6.01 -8.80
CA GLN A 115 -5.68 6.28 -10.22
C GLN A 115 -6.62 7.48 -10.41
N ASP A 116 -7.43 7.82 -9.42
CA ASP A 116 -8.25 9.05 -9.45
C ASP A 116 -7.40 10.31 -9.19
N ALA A 117 -6.14 10.13 -8.78
CA ALA A 117 -5.23 11.19 -8.36
C ALA A 117 -3.99 11.32 -9.27
N ARG A 118 -4.08 10.95 -10.56
CA ARG A 118 -2.94 10.76 -11.51
C ARG A 118 -1.82 11.82 -11.51
N ASP A 119 -2.10 13.08 -11.17
CA ASP A 119 -1.10 14.16 -11.13
C ASP A 119 -0.62 14.53 -9.72
N LYS A 120 -1.09 13.83 -8.68
CA LYS A 120 -0.75 14.10 -7.28
C LYS A 120 0.34 13.14 -6.82
N ARG A 121 1.21 13.65 -5.93
CA ARG A 121 2.11 12.80 -5.15
C ARG A 121 1.28 11.82 -4.34
N ILE A 122 1.63 10.55 -4.38
CA ILE A 122 0.98 9.49 -3.62
C ILE A 122 1.96 9.04 -2.56
N ALA A 123 1.56 9.08 -1.29
CA ALA A 123 2.36 8.55 -0.20
C ALA A 123 1.66 7.33 0.40
N VAL A 124 2.35 6.21 0.50
CA VAL A 124 1.83 4.97 1.10
C VAL A 124 2.74 4.56 2.24
N TYR A 125 2.16 4.42 3.42
CA TYR A 125 2.87 4.03 4.63
C TYR A 125 2.35 2.69 5.12
N ASN A 126 3.21 1.68 5.22
CA ASN A 126 2.88 0.47 5.97
C ASN A 126 3.23 0.72 7.44
N LEU A 127 2.22 0.92 8.28
CA LEU A 127 2.36 1.22 9.70
C LEU A 127 2.18 -0.05 10.52
N ARG A 128 3.22 -0.38 11.28
CA ARG A 128 3.31 -1.56 12.13
C ARG A 128 3.69 -1.15 13.53
N TRP A 129 3.62 -2.10 14.46
CA TRP A 129 4.18 -1.94 15.78
C TRP A 129 4.92 -3.21 16.19
N ALA A 130 5.87 -3.07 17.12
CA ALA A 130 6.58 -4.20 17.72
C ALA A 130 7.04 -3.86 19.14
N TYR A 131 7.25 -4.88 19.96
CA TYR A 131 8.05 -4.74 21.17
C TYR A 131 9.52 -4.57 20.77
N LEU A 132 10.08 -3.39 21.03
CA LEU A 132 11.47 -3.12 20.76
C LEU A 132 12.33 -3.52 21.96
N VAL A 133 13.64 -3.63 21.74
CA VAL A 133 14.57 -3.81 22.86
C VAL A 133 14.42 -2.66 23.88
N PRO A 134 14.59 -2.90 25.20
CA PRO A 134 14.15 -1.97 26.24
C PRO A 134 14.67 -0.52 26.11
N PHE A 135 15.86 -0.34 25.54
CA PHE A 135 16.43 0.99 25.30
C PHE A 135 15.62 1.80 24.27
N HIS A 136 15.10 1.16 23.23
CA HIS A 136 14.29 1.80 22.19
C HIS A 136 12.83 1.94 22.59
N GLU A 137 12.31 0.99 23.37
CA GLU A 137 10.93 1.04 23.88
C GLU A 137 10.69 2.28 24.77
N LYS A 138 11.65 2.62 25.63
CA LYS A 138 11.58 3.79 26.53
C LYS A 138 11.69 5.15 25.83
N LYS A 139 12.21 5.18 24.60
CA LYS A 139 12.52 6.41 23.87
C LYS A 139 11.46 6.79 22.84
N GLU A 140 10.32 6.11 22.85
CA GLU A 140 9.26 6.32 21.88
C GLU A 140 9.82 6.29 20.45
N THR A 141 10.32 5.10 20.06
CA THR A 141 11.08 4.94 18.83
C THR A 141 10.18 4.57 17.65
N VAL A 142 10.39 5.23 16.52
CA VAL A 142 9.89 4.85 15.19
C VAL A 142 11.05 4.30 14.37
N ILE A 143 10.88 3.09 13.84
CA ILE A 143 11.84 2.46 12.93
C ILE A 143 11.34 2.62 11.50
N VAL A 144 12.18 3.19 10.63
CA VAL A 144 11.96 3.27 9.19
C VAL A 144 12.66 2.08 8.52
N GLY A 145 11.88 1.19 7.92
CA GLY A 145 12.41 0.04 7.19
C GLY A 145 13.08 0.44 5.88
N LYS A 146 14.30 -0.04 5.64
CA LYS A 146 15.07 0.21 4.39
C LYS A 146 15.16 -1.00 3.45
N THR A 147 14.70 -2.17 3.85
CA THR A 147 14.75 -3.38 3.02
C THR A 147 13.95 -3.20 1.73
N PHE A 148 12.71 -2.72 1.85
CA PHE A 148 11.87 -2.31 0.75
C PHE A 148 11.45 -0.87 1.02
N LEU A 149 11.93 0.04 0.18
CA LEU A 149 11.74 1.47 0.36
C LEU A 149 11.71 2.13 -1.01
N LYS A 150 10.68 2.93 -1.25
CA LYS A 150 10.60 3.80 -2.42
C LYS A 150 10.37 5.22 -1.92
N ALA A 151 11.43 5.93 -1.60
CA ALA A 151 11.37 7.33 -1.20
C ALA A 151 12.68 8.01 -1.59
N ASP A 152 12.62 9.27 -2.03
CA ASP A 152 13.83 10.05 -2.20
C ASP A 152 14.38 10.50 -0.83
N ARG A 153 15.66 10.90 -0.82
CA ARG A 153 16.33 11.31 0.41
C ARG A 153 15.69 12.55 1.04
N SER A 154 15.31 13.54 0.23
CA SER A 154 14.68 14.77 0.74
C SER A 154 13.36 14.50 1.46
N TYR A 155 12.59 13.53 0.97
CA TYR A 155 11.35 13.08 1.60
C TYR A 155 11.64 12.43 2.95
N LEU A 156 12.62 11.54 3.00
CA LEU A 156 13.03 10.88 4.25
C LEU A 156 13.55 11.87 5.29
N ASP A 157 14.34 12.85 4.87
CA ASP A 157 14.85 13.90 5.75
C ASP A 157 13.70 14.76 6.31
N THR A 158 12.68 15.06 5.47
CA THR A 158 11.48 15.80 5.89
C THR A 158 10.62 14.97 6.85
N LEU A 159 10.39 13.70 6.54
CA LEU A 159 9.68 12.76 7.40
C LEU A 159 10.37 12.62 8.75
N GLU A 160 11.68 12.40 8.76
CA GLU A 160 12.48 12.30 9.99
C GLU A 160 12.37 13.58 10.81
N SER A 161 12.51 14.75 10.18
CA SER A 161 12.37 16.04 10.85
C SER A 161 11.00 16.19 11.51
N LYS A 162 9.90 15.92 10.79
CA LYS A 162 8.55 16.01 11.35
C LYS A 162 8.34 15.04 12.50
N LEU A 163 8.79 13.80 12.37
CA LEU A 163 8.70 12.82 13.46
C LEU A 163 9.51 13.30 14.69
N ARG A 164 10.74 13.78 14.51
CA ARG A 164 11.54 14.32 15.62
C ARG A 164 10.89 15.52 16.32
N THR A 165 10.14 16.36 15.61
CA THR A 165 9.38 17.47 16.25
C THR A 165 8.28 16.99 17.20
N LEU A 166 7.82 15.74 17.05
CA LEU A 166 6.88 15.09 17.97
C LEU A 166 7.59 14.46 19.18
N GLY A 167 8.91 14.64 19.32
CA GLY A 167 9.70 14.04 20.38
C GLY A 167 10.08 12.57 20.15
N VAL A 168 9.71 11.98 19.01
CA VAL A 168 9.99 10.57 18.73
C VAL A 168 11.42 10.35 18.22
N GLN A 169 12.03 9.24 18.64
CA GLN A 169 13.32 8.83 18.11
C GLN A 169 13.14 8.12 16.76
N VAL A 170 13.79 8.58 15.70
CA VAL A 170 13.77 7.90 14.39
C VAL A 170 15.04 7.06 14.22
N ILE A 171 14.86 5.79 13.84
CA ILE A 171 15.95 4.85 13.55
C ILE A 171 15.69 4.21 12.19
N TYR A 172 16.75 3.84 11.48
CA TYR A 172 16.64 3.10 10.23
C TYR A 172 17.09 1.66 10.41
N ASP A 173 16.32 0.72 9.87
CA ASP A 173 16.60 -0.72 9.94
C ASP A 173 16.69 -1.33 8.53
N ARG A 174 17.42 -2.46 8.41
CA ARG A 174 17.61 -3.21 7.16
C ARG A 174 17.02 -4.63 7.23
N GLY A 175 15.90 -4.82 7.92
CA GLY A 175 15.15 -6.08 7.88
C GLY A 175 14.83 -6.73 9.23
N THR A 176 15.31 -6.17 10.33
CA THR A 176 15.04 -6.69 11.68
C THR A 176 13.60 -6.40 12.11
N TYR A 177 13.15 -5.17 11.85
CA TYR A 177 11.84 -4.64 12.25
C TYR A 177 11.05 -4.09 11.06
N GLY A 178 11.67 -3.95 9.88
CA GLY A 178 11.02 -3.55 8.64
C GLY A 178 11.17 -4.57 7.51
N GLY A 179 10.49 -4.36 6.39
CA GLY A 179 10.65 -5.17 5.18
C GLY A 179 9.62 -6.30 5.06
N GLY A 180 8.38 -6.06 5.47
CA GLY A 180 7.29 -7.03 5.37
C GLY A 180 6.85 -7.30 3.91
N PRO A 181 6.16 -8.44 3.66
CA PRO A 181 5.58 -8.78 2.36
C PRO A 181 4.72 -7.67 1.75
N LEU A 182 3.93 -6.95 2.55
CA LEU A 182 3.07 -5.87 2.05
C LEU A 182 3.89 -4.72 1.49
N THR A 183 4.95 -4.31 2.18
CA THR A 183 5.84 -3.23 1.72
C THR A 183 6.56 -3.61 0.43
N TYR A 184 6.98 -4.87 0.32
CA TYR A 184 7.53 -5.41 -0.93
C TYR A 184 6.52 -5.26 -2.09
N GLU A 185 5.31 -5.79 -1.94
CA GLU A 185 4.28 -5.77 -2.98
C GLU A 185 3.89 -4.33 -3.36
N LEU A 186 3.85 -3.39 -2.42
CA LEU A 186 3.62 -1.97 -2.70
C LEU A 186 4.77 -1.34 -3.49
N CYS A 187 6.02 -1.63 -3.14
CA CYS A 187 7.17 -1.14 -3.89
C CYS A 187 7.19 -1.69 -5.33
N GLU A 188 6.82 -2.96 -5.51
CA GLU A 188 6.67 -3.58 -6.83
C GLU A 188 5.57 -2.90 -7.65
N GLU A 189 4.39 -2.70 -7.04
CA GLU A 189 3.24 -2.09 -7.70
C GLU A 189 3.51 -0.66 -8.17
N PHE A 190 4.19 0.13 -7.34
CA PHE A 190 4.48 1.54 -7.59
C PHE A 190 5.86 1.76 -8.17
N ARG A 191 6.57 0.71 -8.59
CA ARG A 191 7.95 0.79 -9.09
C ARG A 191 8.10 1.85 -10.18
N ASP A 192 7.23 1.81 -11.19
CA ASP A 192 7.28 2.68 -12.36
C ASP A 192 6.57 4.02 -12.17
N ASN A 193 6.01 4.30 -10.99
CA ASN A 193 5.39 5.59 -10.69
C ASN A 193 6.42 6.52 -10.03
N PRO A 194 6.90 7.59 -10.71
CA PRO A 194 7.89 8.50 -10.15
C PRO A 194 7.32 9.40 -9.03
N ASN A 195 6.00 9.56 -8.95
CA ASN A 195 5.33 10.41 -7.97
C ASN A 195 4.87 9.63 -6.72
N ALA A 196 5.14 8.33 -6.66
CA ALA A 196 4.77 7.48 -5.54
C ALA A 196 5.90 7.35 -4.53
N THR A 197 5.55 7.43 -3.25
CA THR A 197 6.42 7.14 -2.11
C THR A 197 5.84 5.97 -1.31
N VAL A 198 6.67 4.99 -0.98
CA VAL A 198 6.31 3.82 -0.16
C VAL A 198 7.32 3.70 0.97
N VAL A 199 6.85 3.74 2.21
CA VAL A 199 7.69 3.68 3.42
C VAL A 199 7.07 2.72 4.43
N GLU A 200 7.86 1.84 5.05
CA GLU A 200 7.44 1.07 6.22
C GLU A 200 7.89 1.76 7.50
N LEU A 201 6.95 1.91 8.44
CA LEU A 201 7.16 2.49 9.76
C LEU A 201 6.76 1.47 10.83
N THR A 202 7.70 1.10 11.68
CA THR A 202 7.44 0.23 12.83
C THR A 202 7.54 1.04 14.11
N LEU A 203 6.42 1.23 14.79
CA LEU A 203 6.34 1.93 16.07
C LEU A 203 6.74 1.00 17.22
N SER A 204 7.38 1.54 18.25
CA SER A 204 7.42 0.85 19.55
C SER A 204 6.01 0.60 20.08
N HIS A 205 5.82 -0.46 20.87
CA HIS A 205 4.53 -0.78 21.47
C HIS A 205 3.96 0.39 22.31
N THR A 206 4.84 1.05 23.06
CA THR A 206 4.51 2.22 23.89
C THR A 206 3.97 3.36 23.03
N LEU A 207 4.62 3.65 21.90
CA LEU A 207 4.12 4.63 20.93
C LEU A 207 2.79 4.23 20.32
N ALA A 208 2.67 2.97 19.87
CA ALA A 208 1.46 2.47 19.23
C ALA A 208 0.24 2.52 20.16
N SER A 209 0.47 2.50 21.47
CA SER A 209 -0.55 2.62 22.51
C SER A 209 -0.90 4.08 22.85
N SER A 210 -0.07 5.04 22.44
CA SER A 210 -0.28 6.46 22.72
C SER A 210 -1.17 7.10 21.67
N ARG A 211 -2.40 7.45 22.06
CA ARG A 211 -3.35 8.14 21.17
C ARG A 211 -2.79 9.46 20.65
N GLU A 212 -2.22 10.26 21.53
CA GLU A 212 -1.68 11.59 21.20
C GLU A 212 -0.55 11.46 20.16
N THR A 213 0.40 10.57 20.42
CA THR A 213 1.56 10.43 19.53
C THR A 213 1.19 9.81 18.19
N VAL A 214 0.31 8.81 18.16
CA VAL A 214 -0.19 8.24 16.89
C VAL A 214 -0.96 9.28 16.08
N LEU A 215 -1.83 10.09 16.70
CA LEU A 215 -2.51 11.18 15.99
C LEU A 215 -1.50 12.19 15.42
N GLY A 216 -0.49 12.56 16.20
CA GLY A 216 0.61 13.42 15.75
C GLY A 216 1.35 12.84 14.54
N ILE A 217 1.66 11.54 14.58
CA ILE A 217 2.28 10.82 13.47
C ILE A 217 1.38 10.86 12.23
N LEU A 218 0.10 10.46 12.32
CA LEU A 218 -0.82 10.46 11.19
C LEU A 218 -0.99 11.85 10.55
N THR A 219 -1.00 12.90 11.38
CA THR A 219 -1.05 14.30 10.93
C THR A 219 0.25 14.70 10.21
N ALA A 220 1.41 14.28 10.74
CA ALA A 220 2.69 14.50 10.09
C ALA A 220 2.75 13.80 8.73
N LEU A 221 2.28 12.56 8.63
CA LEU A 221 2.27 11.77 7.39
C LEU A 221 1.38 12.37 6.29
N SER A 222 0.33 13.09 6.68
CA SER A 222 -0.64 13.72 5.78
C SER A 222 -0.20 15.07 5.23
N SER A 223 0.85 15.65 5.80
CA SER A 223 1.34 17.00 5.49
C SER A 223 2.72 17.00 4.83
N LEU A 224 3.15 15.85 4.31
CA LEU A 224 4.41 15.64 3.57
C LEU A 224 4.22 15.76 2.06
#